data_AF-A0A7G2TIE9-F1
#
_entry.id   AF-A0A7G2TIE9-F1
#
_cell.length_a   1.000
_cell.length_b   1.000
_cell.length_c   1.000
_cell.angle_alpha   90.00
_cell.angle_beta   90.00
_cell.angle_gamma   90.00
#
_symmetry.space_group_name_H-M   'P 1'
#
loop_
_entity.id
_entity.type
_entity.pdbx_description
1 polymer ?
#
loop_
_entity_poly.entity_id
_entity_poly.type
_entity_poly.pdbx_seq_one_letter_code
_entity_poly.pdbx_strand_id
1 'polypeptide(L)' 'MKSTFEDLLPGVPPQTGNGGKLMKPSVSDVKVTNSEPVTPIDKTTKNAKRVLEEDAEVRAEKTARLKAAREERDARRMD' A
#
# COMPACT_ATOMS: atom_id res chain seq x y z
N MET A 1 -56.96 -14.00 -34.52
CA MET A 1 -55.62 -14.45 -34.92
C MET A 1 -54.62 -13.87 -33.93
N LYS A 2 -53.67 -14.65 -33.41
CA LYS A 2 -52.72 -14.16 -32.41
C LYS A 2 -51.48 -13.66 -33.17
N SER A 3 -51.31 -12.35 -33.27
CA SER A 3 -50.06 -11.76 -33.79
C SER A 3 -48.95 -12.06 -32.80
N THR A 4 -47.97 -12.87 -33.22
CA THR A 4 -46.76 -13.12 -32.42
C THR A 4 -45.85 -11.90 -32.46
N PHE A 5 -45.16 -11.62 -31.36
CA PHE A 5 -44.26 -10.46 -31.22
C PHE A 5 -43.21 -10.35 -32.35
N GLU A 6 -42.76 -11.49 -32.87
CA GLU A 6 -41.83 -11.59 -34.00
C GLU A 6 -42.37 -10.97 -35.30
N ASP A 7 -43.70 -10.93 -35.47
CA ASP A 7 -44.38 -10.38 -36.65
C ASP A 7 -44.38 -8.83 -36.66
N LEU A 8 -44.01 -8.21 -35.53
CA LEU A 8 -43.86 -6.76 -35.36
C LEU A 8 -42.43 -6.27 -35.60
N LEU A 9 -41.48 -7.18 -35.86
CA LEU A 9 -40.06 -6.85 -36.06
C LEU A 9 -39.54 -7.07 -37.50
N PRO A 10 -40.32 -6.87 -38.59
CA PRO A 10 -39.75 -6.96 -39.92
C PRO A 10 -38.74 -5.81 -40.12
N GLY A 11 -37.45 -6.16 -40.14
CA GLY A 11 -36.37 -5.22 -40.46
C GLY A 11 -35.29 -5.05 -39.39
N VAL A 12 -35.37 -5.71 -38.24
CA VAL A 12 -34.27 -5.71 -37.26
C VAL A 12 -33.27 -6.82 -37.63
N PRO A 13 -32.02 -6.49 -38.00
CA PRO A 13 -31.02 -7.50 -38.29
C PRO A 13 -30.74 -8.35 -37.02
N PRO A 14 -30.54 -9.67 -37.16
CA PRO A 14 -30.17 -10.51 -36.02
C PRO A 14 -28.86 -10.00 -35.41
N GLN A 15 -28.86 -9.76 -34.09
CA GLN A 15 -27.71 -9.22 -33.39
C GLN A 15 -26.61 -10.28 -33.26
N THR A 16 -25.58 -10.22 -34.11
CA THR A 16 -24.44 -11.16 -34.15
C THR A 16 -23.27 -10.76 -33.24
N GLY A 17 -23.54 -10.07 -32.13
CA GLY A 17 -22.52 -9.58 -31.18
C GLY A 17 -22.86 -9.89 -29.72
N ASN A 18 -22.00 -9.50 -28.78
CA ASN A 18 -22.15 -9.79 -27.33
C ASN A 18 -23.31 -9.01 -26.65
N GLY A 19 -24.36 -8.61 -27.37
CA GLY A 19 -25.54 -7.96 -26.77
C GLY A 19 -25.25 -6.63 -26.06
N GLY A 20 -24.14 -5.94 -26.38
CA GLY A 20 -23.65 -4.78 -25.62
C GLY A 20 -23.11 -5.11 -24.22
N LYS A 21 -23.02 -6.40 -23.88
CA LYS A 21 -22.43 -6.85 -22.60
C LYS A 21 -20.91 -6.76 -22.69
N LEU A 22 -20.29 -6.34 -21.60
CA LEU A 22 -18.83 -6.36 -21.49
C LEU A 22 -18.35 -7.82 -21.52
N MET A 23 -17.31 -8.09 -22.32
CA MET A 23 -16.68 -9.41 -22.32
C MET A 23 -16.05 -9.67 -20.95
N LYS A 24 -16.25 -10.88 -20.42
CA LYS A 24 -15.61 -11.29 -19.16
C LYS A 24 -14.09 -11.27 -19.37
N PRO A 25 -13.32 -10.52 -18.57
CA PRO A 25 -11.88 -10.51 -18.71
C PRO A 25 -11.34 -11.91 -18.40
N SER A 26 -10.57 -12.50 -19.33
CA SER A 26 -10.06 -13.88 -19.25
C SER A 26 -8.78 -14.02 -18.42
N VAL A 27 -8.53 -13.10 -17.49
CA VAL A 27 -7.35 -13.17 -16.62
C VAL A 27 -7.67 -14.08 -15.43
N SER A 28 -7.75 -15.38 -15.70
CA SER A 28 -7.27 -16.39 -14.75
C SER A 28 -5.76 -16.18 -14.62
N ASP A 29 -5.26 -16.14 -13.38
CA ASP A 29 -3.83 -16.07 -12.99
C ASP A 29 -3.27 -14.70 -12.57
N VAL A 30 -4.04 -13.91 -11.83
CA VAL A 30 -3.41 -13.11 -10.78
C VAL A 30 -3.48 -13.91 -9.48
N LYS A 31 -2.41 -14.64 -9.18
CA LYS A 31 -2.16 -15.13 -7.82
C LYS A 31 -1.98 -13.90 -6.96
N VAL A 32 -3.08 -13.40 -6.39
CA VAL A 32 -3.09 -12.30 -5.43
C VAL A 32 -2.28 -12.80 -4.24
N THR A 33 -1.01 -12.42 -4.17
CA THR A 33 -0.31 -12.45 -2.90
C THR A 33 -1.06 -11.46 -2.03
N ASN A 34 -1.68 -11.95 -0.96
CA ASN A 34 -2.44 -11.15 0.01
C ASN A 34 -1.49 -10.25 0.82
N SER A 35 -0.69 -9.40 0.17
CA SER A 35 -0.16 -8.23 0.85
C SER A 35 -1.35 -7.31 1.08
N GLU A 36 -1.65 -7.02 2.34
CA GLU A 36 -2.62 -5.99 2.67
C GLU A 36 -2.30 -4.71 1.87
N PRO A 37 -3.32 -4.02 1.34
CA PRO A 37 -3.09 -2.83 0.54
C PRO A 37 -2.35 -1.78 1.38
N VAL A 38 -1.09 -1.49 1.03
CA VAL A 38 -0.27 -0.48 1.71
C VAL A 38 -0.95 0.88 1.55
N THR A 39 -1.51 1.38 2.65
CA THR A 39 -2.20 2.66 2.65
C THR A 39 -1.20 3.82 2.67
N PRO A 40 -1.62 5.04 2.28
CA PRO A 40 -0.80 6.24 2.48
C PRO A 40 -0.38 6.43 3.95
N ILE A 41 -1.23 6.04 4.91
CA ILE A 41 -0.94 6.09 6.35
C ILE A 41 0.19 5.14 6.74
N ASP A 42 0.26 3.95 6.13
CA ASP A 42 1.34 3.00 6.42
C ASP A 42 2.70 3.55 5.98
N LYS A 43 2.72 4.25 4.85
CA LYS A 43 3.92 4.91 4.33
C LYS A 43 4.38 6.04 5.26
N THR A 44 3.46 6.89 5.72
CA THR A 44 3.81 7.97 6.66
C THR A 44 4.27 7.42 8.00
N THR A 45 3.61 6.38 8.51
CA THR A 45 3.97 5.70 9.75
C THR A 45 5.37 5.09 9.67
N LYS A 46 5.71 4.44 8.56
CA LYS A 46 7.05 3.87 8.34
C LYS A 46 8.12 4.97 8.32
N ASN A 47 7.86 6.08 7.63
CA ASN A 47 8.80 7.20 7.58
C ASN A 47 8.98 7.87 8.95
N ALA A 48 7.89 8.06 9.70
CA ALA A 48 7.94 8.63 11.04
C ALA A 48 8.77 7.75 12.00
N LYS A 49 8.58 6.42 11.95
CA LYS A 49 9.39 5.47 12.74
C LYS A 49 10.88 5.62 12.44
N ARG A 50 11.23 5.67 11.16
CA ARG A 50 12.63 5.83 10.74
C ARG A 50 13.27 7.10 11.29
N VAL A 51 12.58 8.24 11.20
CA VAL A 51 13.08 9.52 11.73
C VAL A 51 13.28 9.45 13.25
N LEU A 52 12.36 8.82 13.98
CA LEU A 52 12.47 8.67 15.43
C LEU A 52 13.62 7.75 15.85
N GLU A 53 13.88 6.69 15.07
CA GLU A 53 15.00 5.78 15.27
C GLU A 53 16.34 6.50 15.04
N GLU A 54 16.48 7.22 13.93
CA GLU A 54 17.67 8.03 13.63
C GLU A 54 17.94 9.08 14.74
N ASP A 55 16.90 9.78 15.21
CA ASP A 55 17.03 10.74 16.32
C ASP A 55 17.41 10.06 17.65
N ALA A 56 16.92 8.83 17.88
CA ALA A 56 17.25 8.08 19.08
C ALA A 56 18.71 7.64 19.09
N GLU A 57 19.24 7.22 17.95
CA GLU A 57 20.66 6.88 17.78
C GLU A 57 21.55 8.09 18.06
N VAL A 58 21.26 9.25 17.45
CA VAL A 58 22.03 10.49 17.68
C VAL A 58 21.99 10.91 19.16
N ARG A 59 20.83 10.77 19.82
CA ARG A 59 20.70 11.04 21.27
C ARG A 59 21.51 10.04 22.10
N ALA A 60 21.52 8.76 21.73
CA ALA A 60 22.29 7.74 22.43
C ALA A 60 23.80 8.00 22.31
N GLU A 61 24.30 8.32 21.12
CA GLU A 61 25.71 8.67 20.91
C GLU A 61 26.13 9.90 21.71
N LYS A 62 25.31 10.97 21.68
CA LYS A 62 25.58 12.18 22.45
C LYS A 62 25.62 11.91 23.94
N THR A 63 24.68 11.14 24.46
CA THR A 63 24.63 10.81 25.90
C THR A 63 25.80 9.91 26.31
N ALA A 64 26.19 8.95 25.49
CA ALA A 64 27.38 8.12 25.70
C ALA A 64 28.66 8.97 25.76
N ARG A 65 28.85 9.88 24.79
CA ARG A 65 30.00 10.79 24.77
C ARG A 65 30.05 11.69 26.01
N LEU A 66 28.90 12.24 26.40
CA LEU A 66 28.82 13.09 27.59
C LEU A 66 29.12 12.31 28.87
N LYS A 67 28.64 11.07 28.97
CA LYS A 67 28.90 10.18 30.09
C LYS A 67 30.41 9.86 30.20
N ALA A 68 31.04 9.46 29.09
CA ALA A 68 32.47 9.21 29.06
C ALA A 68 33.30 10.44 29.48
N ALA A 69 32.95 11.63 28.97
CA ALA A 69 33.63 12.86 29.35
C ALA A 69 33.46 13.22 30.85
N ARG A 70 32.32 12.88 31.45
CA ARG A 70 32.08 13.07 32.89
C ARG A 70 32.90 12.09 33.71
N GLU A 71 32.92 10.81 33.32
CA GLU A 71 33.73 9.78 33.98
C GLU A 71 35.22 10.14 33.96
N GLU A 72 35.73 10.61 32.81
CA GLU A 72 37.13 11.04 32.69
C GLU A 72 37.45 12.26 33.55
N ARG A 73 36.53 13.23 33.62
CA ARG A 73 36.68 14.40 34.50
C ARG A 73 36.67 14.00 35.97
N ASP A 74 35.75 13.11 36.34
CA ASP A 74 35.58 12.70 37.73
C ASP A 74 36.77 11.83 38.19
N ALA A 75 37.34 10.99 37.31
CA ALA A 75 38.60 10.28 37.54
C ALA A 75 39.75 11.26 37.81
N ARG A 76 39.93 12.26 36.94
CA ARG A 76 40.97 13.30 37.09
C ARG A 76 40.86 14.17 38.35
N ARG A 77 39.71 14.17 39.02
CA ARG A 77 39.49 14.93 40.26
C ARG A 77 39.84 14.13 41.51
N MET A 78 39.93 12.80 41.38
CA MET A 78 40.20 11.89 42.50
C MET A 78 41.67 11.44 42.57
N ASP A 79 42.47 11.77 41.55
CA ASP A 79 43.95 11.71 41.55
C ASP A 79 44.56 13.03 42.07
#